data_AF-A0A971Y8N4-F1
#
_entry.id   AF-A0A971Y8N4-F1
#
_cell.length_a   1.000
_cell.length_b   1.000
_cell.length_c   1.000
_cell.angle_alpha   90.00
_cell.angle_beta   90.00
_cell.angle_gamma   90.00
#
_symmetry.space_group_name_H-M   'P 1'
#
loop_
_entity.id
_entity.type
_entity.pdbx_description
1 polymer ?
#
loop_
_entity_poly.entity_id
_entity_poly.type
_entity_poly.pdbx_seq_one_letter_code
_entity_poly.pdbx_strand_id
1 'polypeptide(L)'
;VMELYKEEKFNPASGCLPMLIQIPIIFVLFRILRDPIPYLGAEAVQQSFLWLPNMAGPDLLTNIIPSLTGALAKLPGILPIVAAFFTYLTSKSAQMQQAPKDPTQKPQGPDMGMMTIMFPMMILVFGASYPAGLILYWALSNIIQYLQDLVITRIVASEDLS
;
A
#
# COMPACT_ATOMS: atom_id res chain seq x y z
N VAL A 1 -14.30 23.14 -16.87
CA VAL A 1 -13.84 22.26 -15.76
C VAL A 1 -13.43 23.07 -14.52
N MET A 2 -12.53 24.06 -14.65
CA MET A 2 -12.08 24.87 -13.49
C MET A 2 -13.16 25.82 -12.92
N GLU A 3 -14.10 26.30 -13.75
CA GLU A 3 -15.28 27.07 -13.29
C GLU A 3 -16.31 26.19 -12.58
N LEU A 4 -16.55 24.96 -13.07
CA LEU A 4 -17.43 23.97 -12.42
C LEU A 4 -16.90 23.55 -11.03
N TYR A 5 -15.58 23.41 -10.87
CA TYR A 5 -14.95 23.15 -9.56
C TYR A 5 -15.07 24.32 -8.58
N LYS A 6 -15.20 25.55 -9.09
CA LYS A 6 -15.43 26.74 -8.28
C LYS A 6 -16.90 26.86 -7.83
N GLU A 7 -17.84 26.46 -8.67
CA GLU A 7 -19.27 26.44 -8.35
C GLU A 7 -19.61 25.35 -7.32
N GLU A 8 -19.00 24.16 -7.41
CA GLU A 8 -19.20 23.04 -6.47
C GLU A 8 -18.27 23.07 -5.23
N LYS A 9 -17.46 24.13 -5.04
CA LYS A 9 -16.43 24.25 -3.97
C LYS A 9 -15.49 23.03 -3.84
N PHE A 10 -15.31 22.25 -4.90
CA PHE A 10 -14.52 21.02 -4.86
C PHE A 10 -13.03 21.32 -5.15
N ASN A 11 -12.14 20.99 -4.21
CA ASN A 11 -10.70 21.17 -4.38
C ASN A 11 -10.06 19.92 -5.03
N PRO A 12 -9.54 20.00 -6.27
CA PRO A 12 -8.90 18.86 -6.95
C PRO A 12 -7.60 18.41 -6.26
N ALA A 13 -7.01 19.22 -5.38
CA ALA A 13 -5.86 18.83 -4.57
C ALA A 13 -6.24 18.02 -3.31
N SER A 14 -7.53 17.83 -3.01
CA SER A 14 -7.97 16.99 -1.88
C SER A 14 -7.49 15.54 -2.00
N GLY A 15 -7.23 15.05 -3.23
CA GLY A 15 -6.70 13.71 -3.48
C GLY A 15 -5.27 13.45 -2.96
N CYS A 16 -4.43 14.48 -2.79
CA CYS A 16 -3.07 14.31 -2.25
C CYS A 16 -2.97 14.66 -0.75
N LEU A 17 -4.03 15.18 -0.14
CA LEU A 17 -4.08 15.50 1.28
C LEU A 17 -3.86 14.28 2.20
N PRO A 18 -4.41 13.08 1.91
CA PRO A 18 -4.12 11.87 2.69
C PRO A 18 -2.64 11.47 2.65
N MET A 19 -1.97 11.67 1.51
CA MET A 19 -0.54 11.38 1.36
C MET A 19 0.32 12.27 2.26
N LEU A 20 -0.04 13.55 2.42
CA LEU A 20 0.71 14.47 3.27
C LEU A 20 0.68 14.07 4.75
N ILE A 21 -0.44 13.55 5.24
CA ILE A 21 -0.58 13.07 6.62
C ILE A 21 0.16 11.74 6.80
N GLN A 22 0.27 10.92 5.75
CA GLN A 22 0.87 9.60 5.77
C GLN A 22 2.42 9.63 5.76
N ILE A 23 3.03 10.61 5.08
CA ILE A 23 4.49 10.74 4.95
C ILE A 23 5.22 10.74 6.31
N PRO A 24 4.81 11.53 7.33
CA PRO A 24 5.46 11.52 8.65
C PRO A 24 5.49 10.14 9.32
N ILE A 25 4.38 9.39 9.22
CA ILE A 25 4.26 8.08 9.87
C ILE A 25 5.21 7.08 9.24
N ILE A 26 5.28 7.04 7.90
CA ILE A 26 6.20 6.16 7.18
C ILE A 26 7.66 6.52 7.51
N PHE A 27 7.99 7.81 7.57
CA PHE A 27 9.35 8.24 7.85
C PHE A 27 9.82 7.83 9.25
N VAL A 28 8.98 8.01 10.26
CA VAL A 28 9.27 7.58 11.64
C VAL A 28 9.42 6.07 11.71
N LEU A 29 8.48 5.32 11.12
CA LEU A 29 8.52 3.87 11.12
C LEU A 29 9.75 3.33 10.40
N PHE A 30 10.07 3.89 9.22
CA PHE A 30 11.26 3.50 8.46
C PHE A 30 12.54 3.74 9.24
N ARG A 31 12.66 4.88 9.94
CA ARG A 31 13.82 5.20 10.77
C ARG A 31 13.97 4.20 11.92
N ILE A 32 12.88 3.88 12.61
CA ILE A 32 12.87 2.94 13.73
C ILE A 32 13.22 1.54 13.24
N LEU A 33 12.62 1.06 12.15
CA LEU A 33 12.85 -0.30 11.68
C LEU A 33 14.21 -0.52 11.00
N ARG A 34 14.83 0.55 10.49
CA ARG A 34 16.17 0.48 9.89
C ARG A 34 17.28 0.42 10.93
N ASP A 35 17.10 1.09 12.07
CA ASP A 35 18.01 1.00 13.22
C ASP A 35 17.20 0.79 14.51
N PRO A 36 16.69 -0.43 14.74
CA PRO A 36 15.71 -0.68 15.80
C PRO A 36 16.31 -0.80 17.20
N ILE A 37 17.60 -1.11 17.31
CA ILE A 37 18.30 -1.29 18.61
C ILE A 37 18.13 -0.07 19.53
N PRO A 38 18.37 1.18 19.09
CA PRO A 38 18.24 2.34 19.96
C PRO A 38 16.79 2.67 20.39
N TYR A 39 15.77 2.15 19.71
CA TYR A 39 14.37 2.49 19.99
C TYR A 39 13.56 1.35 20.62
N LEU A 40 13.87 0.10 20.27
CA LEU A 40 13.13 -1.10 20.67
C LEU A 40 13.94 -2.03 21.58
N GLY A 41 15.26 -1.82 21.68
CA GLY A 41 16.18 -2.72 22.36
C GLY A 41 16.53 -3.95 21.52
N ALA A 42 17.68 -4.58 21.82
CA ALA A 42 18.17 -5.72 21.05
C ALA A 42 17.24 -6.95 21.11
N GLU A 43 16.48 -7.09 22.19
CA GLU A 43 15.58 -8.21 22.46
C GLU A 43 14.36 -8.18 21.55
N ALA A 44 13.75 -7.00 21.36
CA ALA A 44 12.58 -6.84 20.49
C ALA A 44 12.90 -7.13 19.01
N VAL A 45 14.15 -6.91 18.59
CA VAL A 45 14.62 -7.16 17.22
C VAL A 45 14.70 -8.64 16.92
N GLN A 46 14.98 -9.49 17.91
CA GLN A 46 15.13 -10.94 17.70
C GLN A 46 13.83 -11.72 17.94
N GLN A 47 12.73 -11.05 18.27
CA GLN A 47 11.43 -11.70 18.41
C GLN A 47 10.94 -12.16 17.04
N SER A 48 10.60 -13.45 16.95
CA SER A 48 9.91 -14.00 15.80
C SER A 48 8.46 -13.53 15.77
N PHE A 49 7.91 -13.40 14.56
CA PHE A 49 6.53 -13.02 14.36
C PHE A 49 5.92 -13.85 13.22
N LEU A 50 4.93 -14.69 13.54
CA LEU A 50 4.33 -15.64 12.60
C LEU A 50 5.39 -16.56 11.97
N TRP A 51 5.62 -16.46 10.66
CA TRP A 51 6.67 -17.20 9.93
C TRP A 51 8.00 -16.44 9.85
N LEU A 52 8.07 -15.21 10.34
CA LEU A 52 9.27 -14.38 10.27
C LEU A 52 10.21 -14.69 11.46
N PRO A 53 11.49 -14.94 11.20
CA PRO A 53 12.47 -15.10 12.27
C PRO A 53 12.74 -13.78 13.01
N ASN A 54 12.58 -12.65 12.35
CA ASN A 54 12.64 -11.31 12.94
C ASN A 54 11.98 -10.27 12.02
N MET A 55 11.63 -9.11 12.58
CA MET A 55 10.94 -8.02 11.86
C MET A 55 11.88 -7.01 11.19
N ALA A 56 13.16 -7.04 11.52
CA ALA A 56 14.17 -6.13 10.99
C ALA A 56 14.76 -6.59 9.64
N GLY A 57 14.75 -7.89 9.38
CA GLY A 57 15.13 -8.50 8.11
C GLY A 57 13.98 -8.54 7.11
N PRO A 58 14.27 -8.86 5.83
CA PRO A 58 13.24 -8.96 4.80
C PRO A 58 12.39 -10.23 4.91
N ASP A 59 11.16 -10.16 4.40
CA ASP A 59 10.33 -11.36 4.23
C ASP A 59 10.61 -12.03 2.89
N LEU A 60 11.33 -13.15 2.95
CA LEU A 60 11.71 -13.97 1.79
C LEU A 60 11.09 -15.36 1.89
N LEU A 61 10.96 -16.04 0.75
CA LEU A 61 10.42 -17.40 0.70
C LEU A 61 11.24 -18.40 1.56
N THR A 62 12.52 -18.13 1.79
CA THR A 62 13.39 -18.91 2.69
C THR A 62 12.93 -18.89 4.14
N ASN A 63 12.18 -17.88 4.58
CA ASN A 63 11.64 -17.84 5.93
C ASN A 63 10.59 -18.95 6.16
N ILE A 64 9.97 -19.44 5.08
CA ILE A 64 8.93 -20.49 5.11
C ILE A 64 9.53 -21.83 4.69
N ILE A 65 10.42 -21.82 3.70
CA ILE A 65 11.09 -23.02 3.19
C ILE A 65 12.61 -22.80 3.27
N PRO A 66 13.24 -23.08 4.43
CA PRO A 66 14.66 -22.78 4.65
C PRO A 66 15.64 -23.54 3.75
N SER A 67 15.19 -24.63 3.11
CA SER A 67 15.99 -25.45 2.19
C SER A 67 16.11 -24.87 0.78
N LEU A 68 15.43 -23.76 0.48
CA LEU A 68 15.54 -23.06 -0.80
C LEU A 68 16.94 -22.49 -1.01
N THR A 69 17.47 -22.66 -2.22
CA THR A 69 18.78 -22.14 -2.62
C THR A 69 18.70 -21.44 -3.98
N GLY A 70 19.76 -20.71 -4.34
CA GLY A 70 19.85 -20.03 -5.64
C GLY A 70 18.87 -18.86 -5.79
N ALA A 71 18.37 -18.65 -7.01
CA ALA A 71 17.49 -17.51 -7.33
C ALA A 71 16.15 -17.56 -6.58
N LEU A 72 15.62 -18.76 -6.33
CA LEU A 72 14.34 -18.95 -5.64
C LEU A 72 14.38 -18.50 -4.17
N ALA A 73 15.57 -18.51 -3.55
CA ALA A 73 15.77 -18.05 -2.18
C ALA A 73 15.57 -16.54 -2.00
N LYS A 74 15.62 -15.77 -3.09
CA LYS A 74 15.44 -14.31 -3.08
C LYS A 74 14.02 -13.86 -3.43
N LEU A 75 13.11 -14.81 -3.67
CA LEU A 75 11.72 -14.49 -3.98
C LEU A 75 11.02 -13.88 -2.76
N PRO A 76 10.11 -12.91 -2.97
CA PRO A 76 9.34 -12.33 -1.88
C PRO A 76 8.56 -13.41 -1.12
N GLY A 77 8.53 -13.26 0.20
CA GLY A 77 7.71 -14.09 1.09
C GLY A 77 6.23 -13.72 1.02
N ILE A 78 5.48 -14.10 2.06
CA ILE A 78 4.02 -13.89 2.10
C ILE A 78 3.68 -12.39 2.24
N LEU A 79 4.41 -11.62 3.06
CA LEU A 79 4.07 -10.22 3.33
C LEU A 79 4.13 -9.33 2.09
N PRO A 80 5.19 -9.34 1.26
CA PRO A 80 5.22 -8.50 0.06
C PRO A 80 4.10 -8.88 -0.92
N ILE A 81 3.72 -10.16 -0.99
CA ILE A 81 2.59 -10.64 -1.82
C ILE A 81 1.28 -10.05 -1.32
N VAL A 82 1.00 -10.15 -0.02
CA VAL A 82 -0.19 -9.57 0.59
C VAL A 82 -0.20 -8.04 0.42
N ALA A 83 0.93 -7.38 0.67
CA ALA A 83 1.06 -5.93 0.50
C ALA A 83 0.76 -5.50 -0.95
N ALA A 84 1.34 -6.19 -1.94
CA ALA A 84 1.11 -5.91 -3.35
C ALA A 84 -0.35 -6.16 -3.74
N PHE A 85 -0.95 -7.26 -3.29
CA PHE A 85 -2.34 -7.58 -3.56
C PHE A 85 -3.30 -6.50 -3.05
N PHE A 86 -3.18 -6.11 -1.78
CA PHE A 86 -4.06 -5.08 -1.22
C PHE A 86 -3.77 -3.69 -1.82
N THR A 87 -2.52 -3.39 -2.15
CA THR A 87 -2.19 -2.15 -2.88
C THR A 87 -2.83 -2.13 -4.27
N TYR A 88 -2.88 -3.26 -4.97
CA TYR A 88 -3.57 -3.37 -6.25
C TYR A 88 -5.08 -3.12 -6.08
N LEU A 89 -5.70 -3.69 -5.04
CA LEU A 89 -7.13 -3.50 -4.77
C LEU A 89 -7.48 -2.04 -4.45
N THR A 90 -6.72 -1.38 -3.56
CA THR A 90 -6.91 0.03 -3.22
C THR A 90 -6.65 0.95 -4.42
N SER A 91 -5.60 0.69 -5.20
CA SER A 91 -5.31 1.49 -6.41
C SER A 91 -6.41 1.34 -7.46
N LYS A 92 -6.92 0.12 -7.65
CA LYS A 92 -8.01 -0.16 -8.58
C LYS A 92 -9.31 0.51 -8.14
N SER A 93 -9.66 0.47 -6.86
CA SER A 93 -10.90 1.10 -6.38
C SER A 93 -10.84 2.63 -6.47
N ALA A 94 -9.69 3.23 -6.16
CA ALA A 94 -9.46 4.66 -6.36
C ALA A 94 -9.62 5.09 -7.83
N GLN A 95 -9.20 4.26 -8.79
CA GLN A 95 -9.41 4.54 -10.22
C GLN A 95 -10.88 4.53 -10.62
N MET A 96 -11.66 3.59 -10.09
CA MET A 96 -13.08 3.50 -10.37
C MET A 96 -13.83 4.74 -9.90
N GLN A 97 -13.42 5.35 -8.78
CA GLN A 97 -13.99 6.60 -8.28
C GLN A 97 -13.64 7.82 -9.13
N GLN A 98 -12.55 7.75 -9.90
CA GLN A 98 -12.06 8.84 -10.76
C GLN A 98 -12.41 8.63 -12.24
N ALA A 99 -13.16 7.57 -12.57
CA ALA A 99 -13.59 7.31 -13.93
C ALA A 99 -14.51 8.45 -14.43
N PRO A 100 -14.27 9.01 -15.63
CA PRO A 100 -15.13 10.06 -16.18
C PRO A 100 -16.59 9.57 -16.27
N LYS A 101 -17.53 10.40 -15.80
CA LYS A 101 -18.98 10.11 -15.91
C LYS A 101 -19.48 10.11 -17.37
N ASP A 102 -18.68 10.58 -18.31
CA ASP A 102 -19.00 10.64 -19.74
C ASP A 102 -18.01 9.81 -20.58
N PRO A 103 -18.46 8.75 -21.29
CA PRO A 103 -17.61 7.84 -22.07
C PRO A 103 -16.99 8.48 -23.32
N THR A 104 -17.40 9.70 -23.72
CA THR A 104 -16.80 10.42 -24.85
C THR A 104 -15.54 11.20 -24.48
N GLN A 105 -15.28 11.40 -23.17
CA GLN A 105 -14.07 12.03 -22.69
C GLN A 105 -12.93 11.00 -22.66
N LYS A 106 -12.00 11.11 -23.62
CA LYS A 106 -10.74 10.35 -23.57
C LYS A 106 -10.03 10.66 -22.24
N PRO A 107 -9.59 9.65 -21.48
CA PRO A 107 -8.84 9.88 -20.25
C PRO A 107 -7.61 10.76 -20.55
N GLN A 108 -7.61 12.01 -20.08
CA GLN A 108 -6.45 12.89 -20.20
C GLN A 108 -5.55 12.67 -18.99
N GLY A 109 -4.49 11.87 -19.18
CA GLY A 109 -3.46 11.60 -18.19
C GLY A 109 -2.57 10.42 -18.62
N PRO A 110 -1.39 10.21 -17.99
CA PRO A 110 -0.67 8.95 -18.14
C PRO A 110 -1.63 7.81 -17.83
N ASP A 111 -1.58 6.73 -18.62
CA ASP A 111 -2.51 5.59 -18.49
C ASP A 111 -2.61 5.17 -17.02
N MET A 112 -3.73 5.53 -16.39
CA MET A 112 -3.93 5.31 -14.97
C MET A 112 -3.75 3.80 -14.67
N GLY A 113 -4.16 2.92 -15.59
CA GLY A 113 -4.00 1.47 -15.46
C GLY A 113 -2.55 1.02 -15.26
N MET A 114 -1.59 1.73 -15.85
CA MET A 114 -0.16 1.44 -15.68
C MET A 114 0.29 1.68 -14.23
N MET A 115 -0.22 2.72 -13.56
CA MET A 115 0.11 3.00 -12.16
C MET A 115 -0.42 1.92 -11.21
N THR A 116 -1.64 1.43 -11.44
CA THR A 116 -2.28 0.37 -10.64
C THR A 116 -1.54 -0.96 -10.70
N ILE A 117 -0.80 -1.23 -11.77
CA ILE A 117 -0.02 -2.47 -11.91
C ILE A 117 1.44 -2.25 -11.48
N MET A 118 2.05 -1.14 -11.92
CA MET A 118 3.47 -0.87 -11.68
C MET A 118 3.79 -0.77 -10.19
N PHE A 119 2.95 -0.11 -9.40
CA PHE A 119 3.24 0.14 -8.00
C PHE A 119 3.17 -1.14 -7.13
N PRO A 120 2.14 -2.01 -7.25
CA PRO A 120 2.17 -3.34 -6.63
C PRO A 120 3.35 -4.22 -7.06
N MET A 121 3.71 -4.19 -8.34
CA MET A 121 4.88 -4.93 -8.84
C MET A 121 6.18 -4.43 -8.21
N MET A 122 6.30 -3.13 -8.01
CA MET A 122 7.41 -2.53 -7.29
C MET A 122 7.47 -3.05 -5.85
N ILE A 123 6.33 -3.12 -5.14
CA ILE A 123 6.28 -3.68 -3.78
C ILE A 123 6.76 -5.14 -3.75
N LEU A 124 6.43 -5.97 -4.75
CA LEU A 124 6.94 -7.35 -4.81
C LEU A 124 8.46 -7.42 -4.94
N VAL A 125 9.05 -6.59 -5.81
CA VAL A 125 10.50 -6.60 -6.06
C VAL A 125 11.26 -5.99 -4.90
N PHE A 126 10.82 -4.84 -4.42
CA PHE A 126 11.52 -4.09 -3.38
C PHE A 126 11.20 -4.61 -1.97
N GLY A 127 10.00 -5.15 -1.74
CA GLY A 127 9.60 -5.70 -0.43
C GLY A 127 10.47 -6.87 0.03
N ALA A 128 11.10 -7.57 -0.90
CA ALA A 128 12.11 -8.59 -0.62
C ALA A 128 13.47 -8.02 -0.13
N SER A 129 13.67 -6.69 -0.19
CA SER A 129 14.92 -6.02 0.18
C SER A 129 14.80 -5.11 1.41
N TYR A 130 13.59 -4.88 1.90
CA TYR A 130 13.31 -3.97 3.03
C TYR A 130 12.85 -4.75 4.28
N PRO A 131 12.99 -4.16 5.48
CA PRO A 131 12.53 -4.78 6.73
C PRO A 131 11.06 -5.22 6.66
N ALA A 132 10.78 -6.45 7.09
CA ALA A 132 9.45 -7.03 7.07
C ALA A 132 8.43 -6.23 7.89
N GLY A 133 8.87 -5.56 8.96
CA GLY A 133 8.00 -4.65 9.73
C GLY A 133 7.44 -3.48 8.91
N LEU A 134 8.22 -2.95 7.96
CA LEU A 134 7.77 -1.86 7.09
C LEU A 134 6.70 -2.37 6.12
N ILE A 135 6.94 -3.57 5.58
CA ILE A 135 6.03 -4.22 4.64
C ILE A 135 4.75 -4.67 5.34
N LEU A 136 4.83 -5.14 6.59
CA LEU A 136 3.67 -5.46 7.42
C LEU A 136 2.81 -4.23 7.65
N TYR A 137 3.42 -3.11 8.02
CA TYR A 137 2.72 -1.83 8.17
C TYR A 137 2.02 -1.41 6.87
N TRP A 138 2.73 -1.52 5.75
CA TRP A 138 2.18 -1.20 4.43
C TRP A 138 0.96 -2.07 4.10
N ALA A 139 1.08 -3.39 4.30
CA ALA A 139 0.01 -4.35 4.07
C ALA A 139 -1.21 -4.03 4.94
N LEU A 140 -1.00 -3.88 6.25
CA LEU A 140 -2.08 -3.59 7.20
C LEU A 140 -2.79 -2.28 6.87
N SER A 141 -2.03 -1.24 6.52
CA SER A 141 -2.58 0.06 6.13
C SER A 141 -3.45 -0.04 4.88
N ASN A 142 -3.01 -0.77 3.84
CA ASN A 142 -3.80 -0.98 2.63
C ASN A 142 -5.03 -1.87 2.86
N ILE A 143 -4.93 -2.87 3.74
CA ILE A 143 -6.09 -3.70 4.14
C ILE A 143 -7.15 -2.81 4.79
N ILE A 144 -6.76 -2.02 5.79
CA ILE A 144 -7.69 -1.13 6.49
C ILE A 144 -8.27 -0.11 5.51
N GLN A 145 -7.45 0.49 4.66
CA GLN A 145 -7.90 1.45 3.65
C GLN A 145 -8.90 0.83 2.67
N TYR A 146 -8.64 -0.38 2.18
CA TYR A 146 -9.57 -1.09 1.30
C TYR A 146 -10.89 -1.40 2.00
N LEU A 147 -10.85 -1.81 3.26
CA LEU A 147 -12.07 -2.07 4.05
C LEU A 147 -12.87 -0.78 4.27
N GLN A 148 -12.20 0.34 4.57
CA GLN A 148 -12.85 1.65 4.68
C GLN A 148 -13.50 2.05 3.35
N ASP A 149 -12.79 1.87 2.24
CA ASP A 149 -13.27 2.16 0.90
C ASP A 149 -14.53 1.37 0.53
N LEU A 150 -14.58 0.08 0.89
CA LEU A 150 -15.78 -0.75 0.73
C LEU A 150 -16.97 -0.25 1.56
N VAL A 151 -16.74 0.24 2.78
CA VAL A 151 -17.80 0.79 3.63
C VAL A 151 -18.30 2.11 3.07
N ILE A 152 -17.40 3.04 2.73
CA ILE A 152 -17.73 4.36 2.19
C ILE A 152 -18.50 4.22 0.88
N THR A 153 -18.02 3.39 -0.05
CA THR A 153 -18.68 3.18 -1.34
C THR A 153 -20.10 2.63 -1.16
N ARG A 154 -20.33 1.76 -0.17
CA ARG A 154 -21.67 1.24 0.15
C ARG A 154 -22.59 2.31 0.74
N ILE A 155 -22.06 3.18 1.60
CA ILE A 155 -22.83 4.29 2.20
C ILE A 155 -23.26 5.27 1.09
N VAL A 156 -22.32 5.73 0.26
CA VAL A 156 -22.60 6.67 -0.83
C VAL A 156 -23.64 6.09 -1.80
N ALA A 157 -23.50 4.82 -2.17
CA ALA A 157 -24.47 4.15 -3.04
C ALA A 157 -25.88 4.07 -2.42
N SER A 158 -26.00 4.02 -1.08
CA SER A 158 -27.29 4.03 -0.40
C SER A 158 -27.95 5.41 -0.34
N GLU A 159 -27.14 6.48 -0.32
CA GLU A 159 -27.63 7.86 -0.37
C GLU A 159 -28.13 8.24 -1.77
N ASP A 160 -27.46 7.78 -2.83
CA ASP A 160 -27.90 8.02 -4.22
C ASP A 160 -29.26 7.36 -4.56
N LEU A 161 -29.70 6.39 -3.74
CA LEU A 161 -30.96 5.67 -3.89
C LEU A 161 -32.11 6.29 -3.07
N SER A 162 -31.85 7.22 -2.16
CA SER A 162 -32.83 7.88 -1.28
C SER A 162 -33.21 9.28 -1.77
#